data_AF-A0A392SQ38-F1
#
_entry.id   AF-A0A392SQ38-F1
#
_cell.length_a   1.000
_cell.length_b   1.000
_cell.length_c   1.000
_cell.angle_alpha   90.00
_cell.angle_beta   90.00
_cell.angle_gamma   90.00
#
_symmetry.space_group_name_H-M   'P 1'
#
loop_
_entity.id
_entity.type
_entity.pdbx_description
1 polymer ?
#
loop_
_entity_poly.entity_id
_entity_poly.type
_entity_poly.pdbx_seq_one_letter_code
_entity_poly.pdbx_strand_id
1 'polypeptide(L)' 'MDINYDDFELVIEQAVDFEALKANEFDVEQFFTDQGWSKFLDLLNGSVYPILVKDFWPRCEIYDKVYADREYALKVAEDV' A
#
# COMPACT_ATOMS: atom_id res chain seq x y z
N MET A 1 -14.50 -0.35 -11.81
CA MET A 1 -13.65 0.59 -12.57
C MET A 1 -13.35 -0.03 -13.92
N ASP A 2 -13.47 0.72 -15.02
CA ASP A 2 -13.09 0.26 -16.36
C ASP A 2 -11.68 0.77 -16.67
N ILE A 3 -10.69 0.20 -15.97
CA ILE A 3 -9.27 0.50 -16.15
C ILE A 3 -8.66 -0.70 -16.87
N ASN A 4 -7.90 -0.47 -17.94
CA ASN A 4 -7.22 -1.54 -18.65
C ASN A 4 -6.23 -2.24 -17.70
N TYR A 5 -6.20 -3.57 -17.73
CA TYR A 5 -5.29 -4.38 -16.93
C TYR A 5 -3.81 -3.95 -17.09
N ASP A 6 -3.44 -3.57 -18.31
CA ASP A 6 -2.08 -3.15 -18.67
C ASP A 6 -1.73 -1.75 -18.14
N ASP A 7 -2.74 -0.93 -17.82
CA ASP A 7 -2.56 0.43 -17.26
C ASP A 7 -2.34 0.41 -15.74
N PHE A 8 -2.43 -0.76 -15.08
CA PHE A 8 -2.14 -0.86 -13.65
C PHE A 8 -0.63 -0.77 -13.38
N GLU A 9 -0.20 0.39 -12.90
CA GLU A 9 1.12 0.58 -12.29
C GLU A 9 1.04 0.31 -10.79
N LEU A 10 1.73 -0.73 -10.32
CA LEU A 10 1.80 -1.06 -8.90
C LEU A 10 3.04 -0.43 -8.29
N VAL A 11 2.85 0.37 -7.25
CA VAL A 11 3.94 0.87 -6.41
C VAL A 11 4.13 -0.09 -5.24
N ILE A 12 5.33 -0.66 -5.15
CA ILE A 12 5.70 -1.52 -4.02
C ILE A 12 6.50 -0.67 -3.05
N GLU A 13 5.89 -0.34 -1.91
CA GLU A 13 6.58 0.42 -0.87
C GLU A 13 7.58 -0.47 -0.12
N GLN A 14 8.76 0.06 0.12
CA GLN A 14 9.77 -0.51 1.00
C GLN A 14 9.77 0.23 2.34
N ALA A 15 10.15 -0.46 3.41
CA ALA A 15 10.24 0.16 4.73
C ALA A 15 11.25 1.33 4.78
N VAL A 16 12.32 1.23 4.00
CA VAL A 16 13.31 2.30 3.79
C VAL A 16 13.75 2.26 2.32
N ASP A 17 13.63 3.38 1.63
CA ASP A 17 14.10 3.56 0.26
C ASP A 17 15.37 4.42 0.26
N PHE A 18 16.53 3.74 0.31
CA PHE A 18 17.83 4.41 0.33
C PHE A 18 18.15 5.12 -1.00
N GLU A 19 17.61 4.63 -2.13
CA GLU A 19 17.80 5.25 -3.45
C GLU A 19 17.07 6.60 -3.51
N ALA A 20 15.83 6.66 -3.03
CA ALA A 20 15.08 7.90 -2.94
C ALA A 20 15.75 8.90 -1.98
N LEU A 21 16.24 8.44 -0.83
CA LEU A 21 16.98 9.30 0.11
C LEU A 21 18.23 9.88 -0.53
N LYS A 22 19.03 9.05 -1.21
CA LYS A 22 20.24 9.48 -1.91
C LYS A 22 19.97 10.45 -3.04
N ALA A 23 18.89 10.24 -3.81
CA ALA A 23 18.43 11.16 -4.85
C ALA A 23 18.03 12.54 -4.29
N ASN A 24 17.70 12.62 -3.00
CA ASN A 24 17.39 13.85 -2.27
C ASN A 24 18.56 14.33 -1.38
N GLU A 25 19.80 13.95 -1.71
CA GLU A 25 21.03 14.37 -1.02
C GLU A 25 21.20 13.80 0.41
N PHE A 26 20.44 12.76 0.77
CA PHE A 26 20.59 12.03 2.03
C PHE A 26 21.27 10.67 1.80
N ASP A 27 22.60 10.64 1.84
CA ASP A 27 23.38 9.40 1.77
C ASP A 27 23.62 8.83 3.18
N VAL A 28 22.65 8.06 3.68
CA VAL A 28 22.63 7.53 5.06
C VAL A 28 22.64 6.00 5.15
N GLU A 29 22.59 5.30 4.02
CA GLU A 29 22.50 3.84 3.97
C GLU A 29 23.61 3.15 4.77
N GLN A 30 24.83 3.68 4.66
CA GLN A 30 25.99 3.11 5.33
C GLN A 30 25.85 3.09 6.86
N PHE A 31 25.18 4.08 7.46
CA PHE A 31 24.96 4.10 8.91
C PHE A 31 24.10 2.93 9.39
N PHE A 32 23.15 2.45 8.58
CA PHE A 32 22.29 1.32 8.92
C PHE A 32 22.99 -0.01 8.65
N THR A 33 23.72 -0.08 7.55
CA THR A 33 24.49 -1.28 7.16
C THR A 33 25.61 -1.56 8.17
N ASP A 34 26.33 -0.54 8.62
CA ASP A 34 27.41 -0.69 9.63
C ASP A 34 26.88 -1.17 10.99
N GLN A 35 25.63 -0.84 11.32
CA GLN A 35 24.95 -1.33 12.52
C GLN A 35 24.35 -2.74 12.35
N GLY A 36 24.42 -3.33 11.15
CA GLY A 36 23.89 -4.66 10.84
C GLY A 36 22.38 -4.72 10.66
N TRP A 37 21.72 -3.59 10.34
CA TRP A 37 20.26 -3.53 10.21
C TRP A 37 19.72 -4.06 8.89
N SER A 38 20.58 -4.31 7.89
CA SER A 38 20.16 -4.71 6.54
C SER A 38 19.19 -5.88 6.54
N LYS A 39 19.50 -6.95 7.30
CA LYS A 39 18.62 -8.14 7.42
C LYS A 39 17.26 -7.83 8.05
N PHE A 40 17.22 -6.88 8.98
CA PHE A 40 15.97 -6.47 9.62
C PHE A 40 15.10 -5.68 8.65
N LEU A 41 15.69 -4.75 7.89
CA LEU A 41 15.00 -4.00 6.85
C LEU A 41 14.48 -4.91 5.74
N ASP A 42 15.29 -5.90 5.31
CA ASP A 42 14.87 -6.92 4.35
C ASP A 42 13.67 -7.74 4.86
N LEU A 43 13.65 -8.07 6.16
CA LEU A 43 12.54 -8.79 6.77
C LEU A 43 11.23 -7.97 6.78
N LEU A 44 11.33 -6.64 6.93
CA LEU A 44 10.17 -5.76 6.86
C LEU A 44 9.58 -5.70 5.44
N ASN A 45 10.42 -5.87 4.42
CA ASN A 45 10.02 -5.94 3.01
C ASN A 45 9.49 -7.35 2.69
N GLY A 46 8.31 -7.65 3.22
CA GLY A 46 7.62 -8.92 2.98
C GLY A 46 7.31 -9.19 1.51
N SER A 47 6.93 -10.44 1.18
CA SER A 47 6.54 -10.81 -0.18
C SER A 47 5.32 -10.00 -0.62
N VAL A 48 5.42 -9.31 -1.76
CA VAL A 48 4.27 -8.70 -2.42
C VAL A 48 3.75 -9.66 -3.49
N TYR A 49 2.43 -9.68 -3.68
CA TYR A 49 1.76 -10.49 -4.70
C TYR A 49 1.12 -9.58 -5.77
N PRO A 50 1.90 -8.99 -6.70
CA PRO A 50 1.41 -8.01 -7.68
C PRO A 50 0.21 -8.50 -8.50
N ILE A 51 0.25 -9.74 -8.96
CA ILE A 51 -0.82 -10.33 -9.78
C ILE A 51 -2.13 -10.41 -8.99
N LEU A 52 -2.06 -10.87 -7.73
CA LEU A 52 -3.24 -10.96 -6.86
C LEU A 52 -3.85 -9.57 -6.63
N VAL A 53 -3.02 -8.55 -6.40
CA VAL A 53 -3.49 -7.18 -6.21
C VAL A 53 -4.14 -6.65 -7.50
N LYS A 54 -3.52 -6.86 -8.68
CA LYS A 54 -4.08 -6.47 -9.98
C LYS A 54 -5.39 -7.18 -10.30
N ASP A 55 -5.52 -8.45 -9.93
CA ASP A 55 -6.74 -9.23 -10.19
C ASP A 55 -7.90 -8.82 -9.27
N PHE A 56 -7.57 -8.40 -8.04
CA PHE A 56 -8.55 -8.07 -7.01
C PHE A 56 -9.03 -6.61 -7.10
N TRP A 57 -8.12 -5.66 -7.29
CA TRP A 57 -8.40 -4.23 -7.23
C TRP A 57 -9.53 -3.74 -8.15
N PRO A 58 -9.61 -4.15 -9.43
CA PRO A 58 -10.69 -3.75 -10.34
C PRO A 58 -12.06 -4.28 -9.91
N ARG A 59 -12.08 -5.37 -9.13
CA ARG A 59 -13.28 -6.06 -8.64
C ARG A 59 -13.77 -5.52 -7.30
N CYS A 60 -13.00 -4.64 -6.65
CA CYS A 60 -13.41 -4.02 -5.41
C CYS A 60 -14.55 -3.02 -5.65
N GLU A 61 -15.58 -3.09 -4.81
CA GLU A 61 -16.55 -2.00 -4.67
C GLU A 61 -15.93 -0.93 -3.76
N ILE A 62 -15.93 0.32 -4.21
CA ILE A 62 -15.45 1.45 -3.42
C ILE A 62 -16.67 2.06 -2.74
N TYR A 63 -16.75 1.94 -1.42
CA TYR A 63 -17.77 2.61 -0.62
C TYR A 63 -17.23 3.98 -0.19
N ASP A 64 -17.91 5.03 -0.65
CA ASP A 64 -17.60 6.39 -0.24
C ASP A 64 -18.28 6.74 1.09
N LYS A 65 -17.97 7.93 1.61
CA LYS A 65 -18.55 8.40 2.86
C LYS A 65 -20.08 8.46 2.80
N VAL A 66 -20.65 8.82 1.65
CA VAL A 66 -22.10 8.93 1.48
C VAL A 66 -22.77 7.56 1.60
N TYR A 67 -22.16 6.53 1.02
CA TYR A 67 -22.60 5.14 1.17
C TYR A 67 -22.53 4.69 2.63
N ALA A 68 -21.41 4.97 3.31
CA ALA A 68 -21.22 4.62 4.71
C ALA A 68 -22.25 5.30 5.64
N ASP A 69 -22.49 6.61 5.44
CA ASP A 69 -23.46 7.38 6.22
C ASP A 69 -24.90 6.84 5.99
N ARG A 70 -25.21 6.43 4.76
CA ARG A 70 -26.51 5.81 4.42
C ARG A 70 -26.68 4.45 5.07
N GLU A 71 -25.66 3.60 5.01
CA GLU A 71 -25.68 2.27 5.64
C GLU A 71 -25.86 2.40 7.16
N TYR A 72 -25.13 3.33 7.79
CA TYR A 72 -25.25 3.63 9.21
C TYR A 72 -26.67 4.05 9.60
N ALA A 73 -27.27 4.97 8.84
CA ALA A 73 -28.64 5.43 9.11
C ALA A 73 -29.67 4.29 8.99
N LEU A 74 -29.49 3.38 8.02
CA LEU A 74 -30.33 2.19 7.87
C LEU A 74 -30.19 1.25 9.09
N LYS A 75 -28.95 1.02 9.54
CA LYS A 75 -28.69 0.16 10.71
C LYS A 75 -29.31 0.71 11.99
N VAL A 76 -29.17 2.01 12.24
CA VAL A 76 -29.80 2.68 13.40
C VAL A 76 -31.32 2.55 13.36
N ALA A 77 -31.94 2.57 12.17
CA ALA A 77 -33.38 2.44 12.02
C ALA A 77 -33.90 1.00 12.17
N GLU A 78 -33.06 -0.02 11.95
CA GLU A 78 -33.41 -1.44 12.19
C GLU A 78 -33.48 -1.76 13.70
N ASP A 79 -32.78 -0.99 14.54
CA ASP A 79 -32.67 -1.19 15.99
C ASP A 79 -33.80 -0.49 16.81
N VAL A 80 -34.80 0.12 16.14
CA VAL A 80 -35.95 0.83 16.74
C VAL A 80 -37.26 0.06 16.54
#